data_AF-A0A1V0FYF0-F1
#
_entry.id   AF-A0A1V0FYF0-F1
#
_cell.length_a   1.000
_cell.length_b   1.000
_cell.length_c   1.000
_cell.angle_alpha   90.00
_cell.angle_beta   90.00
_cell.angle_gamma   90.00
#
_symmetry.space_group_name_H-M   'P 1'
#
loop_
_entity.id
_entity.type
_entity.pdbx_description
1 polymer ?
#
loop_
_entity_poly.entity_id
_entity_poly.type
_entity_poly.pdbx_seq_one_letter_code
_entity_poly.pdbx_strand_id
1 'polypeptide(L)'
;MAGLLSVQPKNSAGSEDYTIENQGNPGAAGQYAGLTTTPKKLYNAISELATHEIPTCGKTVDEVLEHAISSGKAQALLKKSLEQVQPYKAAKSADKAAKEMLQAAADGKATEQAQKIKDKIRAQQVIRITASGAVQKDLKTQATDEESRNTILLNHLKTREQLDKLVSELASANAAAAKAADVPKPDYCKGKKGADCKDGCKEITENNEKKCVVDTEEATKVEGGEKDSKNGTTNTTGSNSFVINKAPLLLAFLLLA
;
A
#
# COMPACT_ATOMS: atom_id res chain seq x y z
N MET A 1 -14.64 -45.66 42.14
CA MET A 1 -15.27 -44.77 41.15
C MET A 1 -15.23 -43.37 41.72
N ALA A 2 -14.28 -42.53 41.29
CA ALA A 2 -14.16 -41.15 41.80
C ALA A 2 -14.92 -40.20 40.86
N GLY A 3 -16.19 -40.00 41.16
CA GLY A 3 -17.09 -39.07 40.48
C GLY A 3 -17.77 -38.16 41.49
N LEU A 4 -18.33 -37.03 41.03
CA LEU A 4 -18.97 -36.03 41.88
C LEU A 4 -20.11 -36.60 42.75
N LEU A 5 -20.72 -37.70 42.30
CA LEU A 5 -21.78 -38.44 42.98
C LEU A 5 -21.42 -39.93 42.99
N SER A 6 -21.42 -40.53 44.17
CA SER A 6 -21.42 -41.98 44.34
C SER A 6 -22.81 -42.42 44.81
N VAL A 7 -23.38 -43.42 44.15
CA VAL A 7 -24.66 -44.02 44.55
C VAL A 7 -24.42 -45.49 44.84
N GLN A 8 -24.83 -45.93 46.02
CA GLN A 8 -24.76 -47.33 46.42
C GLN A 8 -26.19 -47.91 46.42
N PRO A 9 -26.52 -48.81 45.47
CA PRO A 9 -27.84 -49.42 45.41
C PRO A 9 -28.05 -50.36 46.59
N LYS A 10 -29.28 -50.41 47.09
CA LYS A 10 -29.71 -51.34 48.14
C LYS A 10 -30.97 -52.10 47.73
N ASN A 11 -31.21 -53.22 48.39
CA ASN A 11 -32.28 -54.18 48.06
C ASN A 11 -33.68 -53.75 48.53
N SER A 12 -33.90 -52.47 48.81
CA SER A 12 -35.18 -51.94 49.27
C SER A 12 -35.42 -50.55 48.68
N ALA A 13 -36.62 -50.30 48.16
CA ALA A 13 -36.96 -49.03 47.52
C ALA A 13 -36.84 -47.87 48.52
N GLY A 14 -36.17 -46.78 48.13
CA GLY A 14 -35.97 -45.59 48.97
C GLY A 14 -34.86 -45.73 50.02
N SER A 15 -34.01 -46.76 49.91
CA SER A 15 -32.87 -46.98 50.80
C SER A 15 -31.51 -46.76 50.12
N GLU A 16 -31.52 -46.16 48.93
CA GLU A 16 -30.30 -45.82 48.19
C GLU A 16 -29.48 -44.79 49.00
N ASP A 17 -28.25 -45.16 49.31
CA ASP A 17 -27.30 -44.19 49.88
C ASP A 17 -26.64 -43.46 48.71
N TYR A 18 -26.59 -42.14 48.77
CA TYR A 18 -25.77 -41.35 47.88
C TYR A 18 -24.82 -40.46 48.66
N THR A 19 -23.64 -40.27 48.10
CA THR A 19 -22.61 -39.39 48.65
C THR A 19 -22.21 -38.41 47.57
N ILE A 20 -22.35 -37.12 47.85
CA ILE A 20 -21.77 -36.06 47.03
C ILE A 20 -20.41 -35.75 47.65
N GLU A 21 -19.34 -35.97 46.89
CA GLU A 21 -17.99 -35.69 47.38
C GLU A 21 -17.80 -34.17 47.53
N ASN A 22 -17.62 -33.70 48.76
CA ASN A 22 -17.30 -32.29 49.02
C ASN A 22 -15.91 -31.97 48.46
N GLN A 23 -15.86 -31.13 47.41
CA GLN A 23 -14.61 -30.75 46.75
C GLN A 23 -13.89 -29.58 47.45
N GLY A 24 -14.51 -28.95 48.46
CA GLY A 24 -14.04 -27.72 49.09
C GLY A 24 -14.26 -26.49 48.20
N ASN A 25 -13.65 -25.36 48.56
CA ASN A 25 -13.70 -24.12 47.78
C ASN A 25 -12.44 -23.97 46.91
N PRO A 26 -12.54 -23.37 45.71
CA PRO A 26 -11.35 -22.98 44.95
C PRO A 26 -10.55 -21.92 45.71
N GLY A 27 -9.25 -21.83 45.41
CA GLY A 27 -8.35 -20.85 46.02
C GLY A 27 -8.54 -19.43 45.45
N ALA A 28 -7.67 -18.50 45.86
CA ALA A 28 -7.76 -17.07 45.53
C ALA A 28 -7.75 -16.75 44.01
N ALA A 29 -7.23 -17.64 43.17
CA ALA A 29 -7.23 -17.51 41.71
C ALA A 29 -8.46 -18.14 41.02
N GLY A 30 -9.47 -18.58 41.78
CA GLY A 30 -10.62 -19.30 41.23
C GLY A 30 -10.28 -20.71 40.73
N GLN A 31 -9.19 -21.31 41.23
CA GLN A 31 -8.72 -22.65 40.83
C GLN A 31 -8.47 -23.53 42.06
N TYR A 32 -8.73 -24.83 41.92
CA TYR A 32 -8.37 -25.82 42.94
C TYR A 32 -6.89 -26.19 42.89
N ALA A 33 -6.23 -26.21 44.04
CA ALA A 33 -4.90 -26.81 44.20
C ALA A 33 -5.02 -28.32 44.45
N GLY A 34 -3.96 -29.08 44.13
CA GLY A 34 -3.91 -30.53 44.39
C GLY A 34 -4.98 -31.30 43.61
N LEU A 35 -4.81 -31.40 42.29
CA LEU A 35 -5.74 -32.00 41.32
C LEU A 35 -5.87 -33.53 41.46
N THR A 36 -6.30 -34.00 42.62
CA THR A 36 -6.40 -35.44 42.94
C THR A 36 -7.70 -36.06 42.46
N THR A 37 -8.76 -35.27 42.26
CA THR A 37 -10.08 -35.74 41.82
C THR A 37 -10.43 -35.26 40.40
N THR A 38 -11.22 -36.05 39.68
CA THR A 38 -11.72 -35.70 38.33
C THR A 38 -12.53 -34.39 38.31
N PRO A 39 -13.43 -34.12 39.27
CA PRO A 39 -14.18 -32.85 39.29
C PRO A 39 -13.30 -31.61 39.42
N LYS A 40 -12.26 -31.64 40.26
CA LYS A 40 -11.32 -30.52 40.41
C LYS A 40 -10.55 -30.24 39.12
N LYS A 41 -10.11 -31.30 38.43
CA LYS A 41 -9.46 -31.19 37.11
C LYS A 41 -10.39 -30.57 36.07
N LEU A 42 -11.63 -31.04 36.01
CA LEU A 42 -12.63 -30.53 35.06
C LEU A 42 -12.97 -29.06 35.33
N TYR A 43 -13.15 -28.68 36.60
CA TYR A 43 -13.42 -27.29 36.98
C TYR A 43 -12.28 -26.36 36.56
N ASN A 44 -11.03 -26.72 36.88
CA ASN A 44 -9.89 -25.90 36.47
C ASN A 44 -9.76 -25.82 34.94
N ALA A 45 -9.98 -26.91 34.21
CA ALA A 45 -9.93 -26.90 32.74
C ALA A 45 -11.03 -26.00 32.12
N ILE A 46 -12.24 -26.01 32.67
CA ILE A 46 -13.32 -25.09 32.26
C ILE A 46 -12.96 -23.65 32.62
N SER A 47 -12.39 -23.41 33.81
CA SER A 47 -11.95 -22.09 34.24
C SER A 47 -10.81 -21.55 33.36
N GLU A 48 -9.84 -22.39 33.02
CA GLU A 48 -8.77 -22.06 32.08
C GLU A 48 -9.34 -21.73 30.72
N LEU A 49 -10.28 -22.53 30.19
CA LEU A 49 -10.94 -22.23 28.93
C LEU A 49 -11.74 -20.91 28.97
N ALA A 50 -12.46 -20.65 30.07
CA ALA A 50 -13.25 -19.43 30.25
C ALA A 50 -12.40 -18.17 30.42
N THR A 51 -11.19 -18.31 30.95
CA THR A 51 -10.23 -17.22 31.16
C THR A 51 -9.13 -17.16 30.10
N HIS A 52 -9.15 -18.08 29.13
CA HIS A 52 -8.15 -18.14 28.08
C HIS A 52 -8.33 -16.94 27.13
N GLU A 53 -7.45 -15.96 27.29
CA GLU A 53 -7.29 -14.92 26.30
C GLU A 53 -6.44 -15.49 25.15
N ILE A 54 -7.12 -15.87 24.06
CA ILE A 54 -6.43 -16.01 22.77
C ILE A 54 -5.79 -14.65 22.50
N PRO A 55 -4.53 -14.55 22.03
CA PRO A 55 -3.97 -13.29 21.57
C PRO A 55 -4.80 -12.79 20.39
N THR A 56 -5.88 -12.06 20.69
CA THR A 56 -6.84 -11.63 19.70
C THR A 56 -6.21 -10.49 18.93
N CYS A 57 -6.21 -10.58 17.61
CA CYS A 57 -5.88 -9.45 16.76
C CYS A 57 -6.98 -8.38 16.77
N GLY A 58 -8.06 -8.54 17.55
CA GLY A 58 -9.27 -7.74 17.50
C GLY A 58 -10.50 -8.61 17.23
N LYS A 59 -11.66 -8.16 17.70
CA LYS A 59 -12.98 -8.78 17.47
C LYS A 59 -13.73 -8.14 16.30
N THR A 60 -13.29 -6.96 15.87
CA THR A 60 -13.85 -6.23 14.74
C THR A 60 -12.81 -6.03 13.64
N VAL A 61 -13.26 -5.79 12.41
CA VAL A 61 -12.36 -5.47 11.28
C VAL A 61 -11.48 -4.27 11.59
N ASP A 62 -11.99 -3.28 12.32
CA ASP A 62 -11.25 -2.07 12.67
C ASP A 62 -10.15 -2.36 13.70
N GLU A 63 -10.46 -3.15 14.74
CA GLU A 63 -9.47 -3.59 15.72
C GLU A 63 -8.38 -4.44 15.05
N VAL A 64 -8.75 -5.31 14.09
CA VAL A 64 -7.79 -6.13 13.34
C VAL A 64 -6.86 -5.27 12.50
N LEU A 65 -7.38 -4.26 11.79
CA LEU A 65 -6.57 -3.32 11.01
C LEU A 65 -5.62 -2.53 11.92
N GLU A 66 -6.15 -1.99 13.02
CA GLU A 66 -5.36 -1.19 13.97
C GLU A 66 -4.27 -2.02 14.65
N HIS A 67 -4.59 -3.24 15.06
CA HIS A 67 -3.64 -4.15 15.68
C HIS A 67 -2.54 -4.56 14.69
N ALA A 68 -2.87 -4.83 13.43
CA ALA A 68 -1.87 -5.18 12.41
C ALA A 68 -0.84 -4.05 12.18
N ILE A 69 -1.28 -2.79 12.27
CA ILE A 69 -0.41 -1.63 12.14
C ILE A 69 0.37 -1.39 13.43
N SER A 70 -0.31 -1.33 14.57
CA SER A 70 0.27 -1.00 15.88
C SER A 70 1.24 -2.07 16.40
N SER A 71 1.02 -3.34 16.04
CA SER A 71 1.94 -4.44 16.39
C SER A 71 3.23 -4.46 15.56
N GLY A 72 3.37 -3.57 14.56
CA GLY A 72 4.50 -3.55 13.64
C GLY A 72 4.48 -4.66 12.58
N LYS A 73 3.46 -5.53 12.57
CA LYS A 73 3.32 -6.61 11.57
C LYS A 73 3.20 -6.06 10.15
N ALA A 74 2.44 -4.98 9.96
CA ALA A 74 2.33 -4.32 8.65
C ALA A 74 3.69 -3.82 8.13
N GLN A 75 4.50 -3.19 8.99
CA GLN A 75 5.84 -2.72 8.62
C GLN A 75 6.76 -3.90 8.27
N ALA A 76 6.72 -4.98 9.05
CA ALA A 76 7.55 -6.16 8.82
C ALA A 76 7.22 -6.83 7.48
N LEU A 77 5.93 -6.94 7.13
CA LEU A 77 5.49 -7.49 5.85
C LEU A 77 5.88 -6.58 4.69
N LEU A 78 5.65 -5.27 4.81
CA LEU A 78 6.04 -4.30 3.79
C LEU A 78 7.55 -4.32 3.54
N LYS A 79 8.35 -4.35 4.61
CA LYS A 79 9.81 -4.52 4.51
C LYS A 79 10.18 -5.77 3.72
N LYS A 80 9.58 -6.93 4.03
CA LYS A 80 9.88 -8.19 3.33
C LYS A 80 9.59 -8.11 1.83
N SER A 81 8.50 -7.44 1.44
CA SER A 81 8.17 -7.19 0.03
C SER A 81 9.16 -6.25 -0.63
N LEU A 82 9.55 -5.17 0.05
CA LEU A 82 10.51 -4.19 -0.46
C LEU A 82 11.91 -4.77 -0.64
N GLU A 83 12.33 -5.71 0.20
CA GLU A 83 13.60 -6.44 0.05
C GLU A 83 13.68 -7.25 -1.26
N GLN A 84 12.57 -7.46 -1.97
CA GLN A 84 12.56 -8.18 -3.25
C GLN A 84 12.79 -7.27 -4.47
N VAL A 85 12.71 -5.95 -4.31
CA VAL A 85 12.69 -5.01 -5.43
C VAL A 85 13.76 -3.92 -5.30
N GLN A 86 14.34 -3.50 -6.42
CA GLN A 86 15.19 -2.30 -6.44
C GLN A 86 14.31 -1.04 -6.34
N PRO A 87 14.76 0.04 -5.69
CA PRO A 87 16.07 0.24 -5.04
C PRO A 87 16.16 -0.28 -3.59
N TYR A 88 15.11 -0.94 -3.08
CA TYR A 88 14.96 -1.23 -1.65
C TYR A 88 15.56 -2.56 -1.20
N LYS A 89 16.14 -3.34 -2.12
CA LYS A 89 16.69 -4.68 -1.90
C LYS A 89 17.62 -4.81 -0.67
N ALA A 90 18.31 -3.75 -0.26
CA ALA A 90 19.08 -3.75 0.98
C ALA A 90 18.18 -3.62 2.23
N ALA A 91 18.40 -4.46 3.25
CA ALA A 91 17.53 -4.51 4.43
C ALA A 91 17.36 -3.17 5.17
N LYS A 92 18.42 -2.35 5.24
CA LYS A 92 18.36 -1.00 5.86
C LYS A 92 17.54 -0.01 5.02
N SER A 93 17.59 -0.11 3.68
CA SER A 93 16.75 0.73 2.81
C SER A 93 15.29 0.30 2.86
N ALA A 94 15.01 -1.01 2.93
CA ALA A 94 13.65 -1.53 3.03
C ALA A 94 12.97 -1.14 4.34
N ASP A 95 13.66 -1.24 5.48
CA ASP A 95 13.09 -0.84 6.78
C ASP A 95 12.76 0.66 6.84
N LYS A 96 13.69 1.50 6.38
CA LYS A 96 13.48 2.96 6.29
C LYS A 96 12.30 3.28 5.37
N ALA A 97 12.28 2.69 4.18
CA ALA A 97 11.20 2.89 3.21
C ALA A 97 9.84 2.43 3.76
N ALA A 98 9.77 1.27 4.43
CA ALA A 98 8.53 0.79 5.03
C ALA A 98 7.99 1.76 6.10
N LYS A 99 8.86 2.29 6.97
CA LYS A 99 8.49 3.32 7.95
C LYS A 99 7.99 4.60 7.29
N GLU A 100 8.71 5.09 6.28
CA GLU A 100 8.35 6.31 5.55
C GLU A 100 7.01 6.15 4.80
N MET A 101 6.76 4.98 4.20
CA MET A 101 5.49 4.65 3.54
C MET A 101 4.32 4.64 4.52
N LEU A 102 4.47 4.00 5.69
CA LEU A 102 3.42 4.01 6.72
C LEU A 102 3.21 5.41 7.30
N GLN A 103 4.28 6.18 7.48
CA GLN A 103 4.18 7.56 7.94
C GLN A 103 3.48 8.45 6.90
N ALA A 104 3.78 8.27 5.61
CA ALA A 104 3.09 8.97 4.52
C ALA A 104 1.61 8.57 4.44
N ALA A 105 1.31 7.28 4.60
CA ALA A 105 -0.07 6.79 4.68
C ALA A 105 -0.81 7.41 5.87
N ALA A 106 -0.13 7.69 6.99
CA ALA A 106 -0.70 8.39 8.13
C ALA A 106 -0.65 9.93 8.07
N ASP A 107 -0.35 10.54 6.92
CA ASP A 107 -0.20 12.01 6.77
C ASP A 107 0.86 12.62 7.70
N GLY A 108 1.87 11.83 8.09
CA GLY A 108 2.91 12.24 9.03
C GLY A 108 2.53 12.10 10.50
N LYS A 109 1.28 11.74 10.82
CA LYS A 109 0.79 11.66 12.19
C LYS A 109 1.17 10.34 12.88
N ALA A 110 2.32 10.33 13.53
CA ALA A 110 2.84 9.13 14.22
C ALA A 110 1.93 8.63 15.36
N THR A 111 1.34 9.52 16.15
CA THR A 111 0.47 9.16 17.29
C THR A 111 -0.89 8.60 16.90
N GLU A 112 -1.35 8.89 15.67
CA GLU A 112 -2.63 8.43 15.13
C GLU A 112 -2.42 7.45 13.96
N GLN A 113 -1.22 6.86 13.80
CA GLN A 113 -0.84 6.14 12.59
C GLN A 113 -1.82 5.03 12.23
N ALA A 114 -2.16 4.17 13.18
CA ALA A 114 -3.10 3.06 12.97
C ALA A 114 -4.49 3.54 12.57
N GLN A 115 -5.04 4.52 13.30
CA GLN A 115 -6.33 5.12 13.02
C GLN A 115 -6.36 5.76 11.62
N LYS A 116 -5.34 6.56 11.26
CA LYS A 116 -5.30 7.25 9.97
C LYS A 116 -5.20 6.30 8.79
N ILE A 117 -4.35 5.27 8.90
CA ILE A 117 -4.21 4.27 7.87
C ILE A 117 -5.52 3.46 7.73
N LYS A 118 -6.14 3.05 8.85
CA LYS A 118 -7.45 2.40 8.85
C LYS A 118 -8.49 3.26 8.12
N ASP A 119 -8.61 4.53 8.49
CA ASP A 119 -9.60 5.45 7.90
C ASP A 119 -9.38 5.61 6.40
N LYS A 120 -8.12 5.70 5.94
CA LYS A 120 -7.82 5.74 4.51
C LYS A 120 -8.17 4.45 3.79
N ILE A 121 -7.84 3.29 4.37
CA ILE A 121 -8.24 2.00 3.80
C ILE A 121 -9.77 1.94 3.68
N ARG A 122 -10.49 2.30 4.75
CA ARG A 122 -11.96 2.29 4.79
C ARG A 122 -12.59 3.27 3.79
N ALA A 123 -11.97 4.43 3.58
CA ALA A 123 -12.46 5.45 2.65
C ALA A 123 -12.12 5.15 1.18
N GLN A 124 -11.22 4.19 0.91
CA GLN A 124 -10.80 3.87 -0.46
C GLN A 124 -11.99 3.40 -1.28
N GLN A 125 -12.18 4.05 -2.44
CA GLN A 125 -13.21 3.67 -3.39
C GLN A 125 -12.69 2.57 -4.31
N VAL A 126 -13.46 1.50 -4.42
CA VAL A 126 -13.19 0.34 -5.25
C VAL A 126 -14.38 0.08 -6.16
N ILE A 127 -14.12 -0.52 -7.32
CA ILE A 127 -15.19 -1.01 -8.18
C ILE A 127 -15.62 -2.38 -7.68
N ARG A 128 -16.86 -2.49 -7.24
CA ARG A 128 -17.48 -3.74 -6.79
C ARG A 128 -18.35 -4.33 -7.88
N ILE A 129 -18.27 -5.64 -8.03
CA ILE A 129 -19.20 -6.40 -8.86
C ILE A 129 -20.33 -6.86 -7.94
N THR A 130 -21.53 -6.34 -8.15
CA THR A 130 -22.76 -6.79 -7.48
C THR A 130 -23.64 -7.53 -8.47
N ALA A 131 -24.75 -8.12 -7.99
CA ALA A 131 -25.76 -8.71 -8.85
C ALA A 131 -26.32 -7.73 -9.90
N SER A 132 -26.26 -6.42 -9.64
CA SER A 132 -26.76 -5.35 -10.51
C SER A 132 -25.70 -4.78 -11.46
N GLY A 133 -24.47 -5.30 -11.42
CA GLY A 133 -23.34 -4.84 -12.23
C GLY A 133 -22.24 -4.16 -11.42
N ALA A 134 -21.35 -3.46 -12.13
CA ALA A 134 -20.19 -2.80 -11.52
C ALA A 134 -20.59 -1.44 -10.90
N VAL A 135 -20.32 -1.26 -9.61
CA VAL A 135 -20.60 -0.02 -8.87
C VAL A 135 -19.38 0.44 -8.09
N GLN A 136 -19.18 1.75 -7.99
CA GLN A 136 -18.13 2.33 -7.16
C GLN A 136 -18.62 2.45 -5.71
N LYS A 137 -17.89 1.83 -4.77
CA LYS A 137 -18.20 1.83 -3.34
C LYS A 137 -16.92 1.95 -2.53
N ASP A 138 -17.00 2.55 -1.35
CA ASP A 138 -15.89 2.54 -0.41
C ASP A 138 -15.71 1.16 0.26
N LEU A 139 -14.55 0.90 0.86
CA LEU A 139 -14.27 -0.36 1.58
C LEU A 139 -14.96 -0.46 2.95
N LYS A 140 -15.49 0.65 3.51
CA LYS A 140 -16.34 0.60 4.71
C LYS A 140 -17.73 0.05 4.44
N THR A 141 -18.24 0.16 3.21
CA THR A 141 -19.54 -0.40 2.84
C THR A 141 -19.52 -1.93 2.99
N GLN A 142 -20.54 -2.51 3.62
CA GLN A 142 -20.64 -3.97 3.75
C GLN A 142 -20.66 -4.66 2.37
N ALA A 143 -20.00 -5.81 2.26
CA ALA A 143 -19.97 -6.64 1.07
C ALA A 143 -20.21 -8.09 1.47
N THR A 144 -20.73 -8.90 0.54
CA THR A 144 -20.67 -10.36 0.70
C THR A 144 -19.25 -10.88 0.44
N ASP A 145 -18.99 -12.14 0.79
CA ASP A 145 -17.69 -12.77 0.53
C ASP A 145 -17.40 -12.87 -0.98
N GLU A 146 -18.42 -13.15 -1.79
CA GLU A 146 -18.31 -13.23 -3.24
C GLU A 146 -18.00 -11.85 -3.84
N GLU A 147 -18.74 -10.82 -3.44
CA GLU A 147 -18.49 -9.44 -3.85
C GLU A 147 -17.06 -9.02 -3.49
N SER A 148 -16.60 -9.37 -2.29
CA SER A 148 -15.24 -9.05 -1.81
C SER A 148 -14.17 -9.69 -2.69
N ARG A 149 -14.29 -11.00 -2.99
CA ARG A 149 -13.33 -11.73 -3.86
C ARG A 149 -13.30 -11.18 -5.27
N ASN A 150 -14.47 -10.95 -5.86
CA ASN A 150 -14.61 -10.40 -7.22
C ASN A 150 -14.08 -8.96 -7.30
N THR A 151 -14.32 -8.16 -6.26
CA THR A 151 -13.77 -6.81 -6.12
C THR A 151 -12.24 -6.83 -6.11
N ILE A 152 -11.62 -7.70 -5.30
CA ILE A 152 -10.16 -7.81 -5.23
C ILE A 152 -9.58 -8.15 -6.61
N LEU A 153 -10.13 -9.19 -7.27
CA LEU A 153 -9.64 -9.61 -8.59
C LEU A 153 -9.81 -8.50 -9.65
N LEU A 154 -10.98 -7.87 -9.70
CA LEU A 154 -11.24 -6.81 -10.69
C LEU A 154 -10.32 -5.61 -10.50
N ASN A 155 -10.14 -5.14 -9.26
CA ASN A 155 -9.28 -3.99 -9.00
C ASN A 155 -7.81 -4.34 -9.27
N HIS A 156 -7.36 -5.56 -8.96
CA HIS A 156 -6.03 -6.03 -9.36
C HIS A 156 -5.82 -5.97 -10.88
N LEU A 157 -6.79 -6.46 -11.67
CA LEU A 157 -6.72 -6.42 -13.14
C LEU A 157 -6.70 -4.98 -13.66
N LYS A 158 -7.52 -4.08 -13.10
CA LYS A 158 -7.51 -2.66 -13.50
C LYS A 158 -6.21 -1.96 -13.15
N THR A 159 -5.61 -2.24 -11.98
CA THR A 159 -4.31 -1.69 -11.61
C THR A 159 -3.23 -2.14 -12.60
N ARG A 160 -3.27 -3.40 -13.06
CA ARG A 160 -2.35 -3.90 -14.11
C ARG A 160 -2.55 -3.19 -15.44
N GLU A 161 -3.80 -3.04 -15.89
CA GLU A 161 -4.13 -2.33 -17.12
C GLU A 161 -3.65 -0.87 -17.08
N GLN A 162 -3.85 -0.19 -15.94
CA GLN A 162 -3.33 1.16 -15.72
C GLN A 162 -1.80 1.18 -15.76
N LEU A 163 -1.14 0.21 -15.13
CA LEU A 163 0.32 0.10 -15.16
C LEU A 163 0.83 -0.06 -16.60
N ASP A 164 0.24 -0.95 -17.38
CA ASP A 164 0.61 -1.17 -18.78
C ASP A 164 0.44 0.10 -19.62
N LYS A 165 -0.64 0.85 -19.38
CA LYS A 165 -0.87 2.15 -20.00
C LYS A 165 0.21 3.17 -19.62
N LEU A 166 0.55 3.28 -18.33
CA LEU A 166 1.59 4.21 -17.86
C LEU A 166 2.96 3.84 -18.45
N VAL A 167 3.28 2.55 -18.57
CA VAL A 167 4.52 2.08 -19.20
C VAL A 167 4.58 2.50 -20.66
N SER A 168 3.47 2.35 -21.39
CA SER A 168 3.36 2.78 -22.79
C SER A 168 3.50 4.30 -22.96
N GLU A 169 2.83 5.08 -22.10
CA GLU A 169 2.93 6.55 -22.09
C GLU A 169 4.34 7.02 -21.77
N LEU A 170 5.02 6.38 -20.81
CA LEU A 170 6.39 6.71 -20.43
C LEU A 170 7.38 6.37 -21.55
N ALA A 171 7.20 5.23 -22.24
CA ALA A 171 8.01 4.88 -23.40
C ALA A 171 7.81 5.90 -24.54
N SER A 172 6.57 6.32 -24.78
CA SER A 172 6.23 7.32 -25.80
C SER A 172 6.82 8.70 -25.48
N ALA A 173 6.73 9.14 -24.22
CA ALA A 173 7.30 10.40 -23.74
C ALA A 173 8.84 10.40 -23.85
N ASN A 174 9.49 9.29 -23.48
CA ASN A 174 10.94 9.16 -23.63
C ASN A 174 11.38 9.16 -25.10
N ALA A 175 10.62 8.52 -25.98
CA ALA A 175 10.89 8.55 -27.42
C ALA A 175 10.71 9.97 -28.02
N ALA A 176 9.72 10.72 -27.56
CA ALA A 176 9.52 12.12 -27.95
C ALA A 176 10.66 13.03 -27.45
N ALA A 177 11.09 12.86 -26.19
CA ALA A 177 12.21 13.60 -25.61
C ALA A 177 13.54 13.31 -26.31
N ALA A 178 13.76 12.06 -26.75
CA ALA A 178 14.93 11.69 -27.53
C ALA A 178 14.96 12.36 -28.93
N LYS A 179 13.79 12.60 -29.53
CA LYS A 179 13.68 13.32 -30.81
C LYS A 179 13.84 14.83 -30.68
N ALA A 180 13.52 15.41 -29.52
CA ALA A 180 13.77 16.83 -29.22
C ALA A 180 15.24 17.15 -28.91
N ALA A 181 16.10 16.14 -28.71
CA ALA A 181 17.53 16.33 -28.45
C ALA A 181 18.37 16.64 -29.71
N ASP A 182 17.75 16.65 -30.90
CA ASP A 182 18.38 17.03 -32.17
C ASP A 182 18.38 18.56 -32.41
N VAL A 183 18.30 19.36 -31.34
CA VAL A 183 18.62 20.79 -31.43
C VAL A 183 20.07 20.92 -31.90
N PRO A 184 20.34 21.63 -33.01
CA PRO A 184 21.69 21.84 -33.48
C PRO A 184 22.54 22.43 -32.35
N LYS A 185 23.64 21.76 -31.98
CA LYS A 185 24.59 22.29 -30.99
C LYS A 185 25.00 23.71 -31.40
N PRO A 186 25.36 24.61 -30.46
CA PRO A 186 25.75 26.00 -30.78
C PRO A 186 26.92 26.12 -31.78
N ASP A 187 27.68 25.04 -31.98
CA ASP A 187 28.76 24.95 -32.96
C ASP A 187 28.31 24.46 -34.36
N TYR A 188 27.03 24.15 -34.57
CA TYR A 188 26.50 23.61 -35.84
C TYR A 188 26.73 24.55 -37.03
N CYS A 189 26.69 25.86 -36.79
CA CYS A 189 26.95 26.88 -37.81
C CYS A 189 28.42 27.35 -37.84
N LYS A 190 29.29 26.87 -36.92
CA LYS A 190 30.71 27.26 -36.91
C LYS A 190 31.41 26.65 -38.12
N GLY A 191 31.88 27.51 -39.03
CA GLY A 191 32.66 27.13 -40.21
C GLY A 191 31.91 27.26 -41.54
N LYS A 192 30.58 27.41 -41.52
CA LYS A 192 29.81 27.73 -42.74
C LYS A 192 29.98 29.21 -43.10
N LYS A 193 30.17 29.54 -44.38
CA LYS A 193 30.31 30.92 -44.90
C LYS A 193 29.57 31.09 -46.22
N GLY A 194 28.97 32.26 -46.44
CA GLY A 194 28.31 32.62 -47.70
C GLY A 194 27.15 31.68 -48.06
N ALA A 195 27.19 31.07 -49.24
CA ALA A 195 26.10 30.24 -49.77
C ALA A 195 25.80 28.97 -48.93
N ASP A 196 26.72 28.56 -48.05
CA ASP A 196 26.58 27.41 -47.17
C ASP A 196 25.84 27.74 -45.85
N CYS A 197 25.46 29.01 -45.63
CA CYS A 197 24.66 29.45 -44.49
C CYS A 197 23.18 29.05 -44.64
N LYS A 198 22.91 27.75 -44.65
CA LYS A 198 21.57 27.14 -44.79
C LYS A 198 21.35 26.07 -43.71
N ASP A 199 20.11 25.58 -43.62
CA ASP A 199 19.64 24.57 -42.68
C ASP A 199 19.63 25.05 -41.21
N GLY A 200 18.87 26.12 -40.91
CA GLY A 200 18.72 26.64 -39.54
C GLY A 200 19.88 27.52 -39.05
N CYS A 201 20.71 28.03 -39.96
CA CYS A 201 21.75 29.01 -39.70
C CYS A 201 21.42 30.33 -40.45
N LYS A 202 21.51 31.47 -39.77
CA LYS A 202 21.40 32.80 -40.38
C LYS A 202 22.75 33.50 -40.48
N GLU A 203 22.93 34.26 -41.55
CA GLU A 203 24.10 35.11 -41.74
C GLU A 203 23.87 36.45 -41.02
N ILE A 204 24.72 36.77 -40.05
CA ILE A 204 24.78 38.08 -39.40
C ILE A 204 26.08 38.79 -39.77
N THR A 205 26.05 40.12 -39.78
CA THR A 205 27.27 40.92 -39.91
C THR A 205 27.63 41.48 -38.55
N GLU A 206 28.78 41.08 -38.02
CA GLU A 206 29.29 41.53 -36.73
C GLU A 206 30.71 42.07 -36.96
N ASN A 207 30.99 43.29 -36.52
CA ASN A 207 32.29 43.96 -36.74
C ASN A 207 32.73 44.03 -38.23
N ASN A 208 31.80 44.28 -39.15
CA ASN A 208 32.02 44.28 -40.61
C ASN A 208 32.46 42.92 -41.20
N GLU A 209 32.37 41.83 -40.44
CA GLU A 209 32.61 40.47 -40.91
C GLU A 209 31.30 39.67 -40.94
N LYS A 210 31.09 38.94 -42.04
CA LYS A 210 29.95 38.04 -42.23
C LYS A 210 30.17 36.73 -41.48
N LYS A 211 29.28 36.39 -40.54
CA LYS A 211 29.32 35.16 -39.75
C LYS A 211 27.98 34.43 -39.83
N CYS A 212 28.04 33.10 -39.84
CA CYS A 212 26.85 32.25 -39.71
C CYS A 212 26.62 31.90 -38.24
N VAL A 213 25.42 32.22 -37.74
CA VAL A 213 24.97 31.86 -36.39
C VAL A 213 23.70 31.03 -36.47
N VAL A 214 23.43 30.25 -35.44
CA VAL A 214 22.18 29.47 -35.36
C VAL A 214 20.99 30.42 -35.40
N ASP A 215 20.04 30.16 -36.29
CA ASP A 215 18.79 30.91 -36.32
C ASP A 215 17.78 30.28 -35.37
N THR A 216 17.64 30.87 -34.20
CA THR A 216 16.73 30.42 -33.14
C THR A 216 15.26 30.43 -33.58
N GLU A 217 14.88 31.27 -34.56
CA GLU A 217 13.51 31.35 -35.09
C GLU A 217 13.20 30.31 -36.17
N GLU A 218 14.21 29.83 -36.91
CA GLU A 218 14.04 28.79 -37.92
C GLU A 218 14.24 27.39 -37.32
N ALA A 219 15.10 27.25 -36.31
CA ALA A 219 15.24 26.05 -35.49
C ALA A 219 13.92 25.68 -34.78
N THR A 220 13.13 26.68 -34.36
CA THR A 220 11.78 26.49 -33.79
C THR A 220 10.69 26.27 -34.85
N LYS A 221 10.92 26.59 -36.14
CA LYS A 221 9.97 26.28 -37.22
C LYS A 221 9.98 24.81 -37.61
N VAL A 222 11.09 24.09 -37.38
CA VAL A 222 11.12 22.63 -37.50
C VAL A 222 10.30 21.96 -36.37
N GLU A 223 9.98 22.69 -35.29
CA GLU A 223 9.12 22.25 -34.19
C GLU A 223 7.63 22.61 -34.36
N GLY A 224 7.25 23.35 -35.42
CA GLY A 224 5.93 23.94 -35.58
C GLY A 224 4.97 23.16 -36.47
N GLY A 225 4.76 21.88 -36.18
CA GLY A 225 3.99 20.96 -37.00
C GLY A 225 2.55 20.67 -36.59
N GLU A 226 1.89 21.38 -35.66
CA GLU A 226 0.42 21.41 -35.62
C GLU A 226 -0.15 22.60 -34.80
N LYS A 227 -1.16 23.24 -35.38
CA LYS A 227 -1.97 24.31 -34.78
C LYS A 227 -2.87 23.72 -33.69
N ASP A 228 -2.93 24.32 -32.49
CA ASP A 228 -4.02 25.25 -32.15
C ASP A 228 -4.00 25.72 -30.68
N SER A 229 -4.22 27.03 -30.54
CA SER A 229 -4.89 27.77 -29.44
C SER A 229 -4.33 27.82 -27.99
N LYS A 230 -3.76 29.01 -27.69
CA LYS A 230 -3.99 29.88 -26.51
C LYS A 230 -4.04 29.24 -25.11
N ASN A 231 -3.02 29.50 -24.29
CA ASN A 231 -3.02 30.55 -23.24
C ASN A 231 -1.90 30.30 -22.20
N GLY A 232 -1.08 31.33 -21.93
CA GLY A 232 -0.44 31.57 -20.62
C GLY A 232 0.73 30.69 -20.15
N THR A 233 1.96 31.15 -20.42
CA THR A 233 3.14 31.17 -19.51
C THR A 233 3.42 29.98 -18.58
N THR A 234 4.54 29.26 -18.82
CA THR A 234 5.75 29.23 -17.95
C THR A 234 6.78 28.26 -18.55
N ASN A 235 7.92 28.79 -19.01
CA ASN A 235 9.09 27.99 -19.36
C ASN A 235 9.73 27.44 -18.08
N THR A 236 9.82 26.12 -17.93
CA THR A 236 10.67 25.48 -16.92
C THR A 236 11.90 24.89 -17.60
N THR A 237 12.96 25.70 -17.69
CA THR A 237 14.33 25.21 -17.85
C THR A 237 14.93 25.10 -16.46
N GLY A 238 15.35 23.90 -16.04
CA GLY A 238 16.14 23.74 -14.82
C GLY A 238 15.96 22.41 -14.12
N SER A 239 16.86 21.48 -14.42
CA SER A 239 17.21 20.29 -13.63
C SER A 239 16.14 19.23 -13.40
N ASN A 240 16.34 18.06 -14.02
CA ASN A 240 15.73 16.77 -13.68
C ASN A 240 16.18 16.27 -12.28
N SER A 241 15.99 17.08 -11.24
CA SER A 241 15.80 16.53 -9.91
C SER A 241 14.38 16.02 -9.89
N PHE A 242 14.19 14.72 -10.09
CA PHE A 242 13.01 14.03 -9.57
C PHE A 242 13.02 14.25 -8.05
N VAL A 243 12.51 15.39 -7.62
CA VAL A 243 12.01 15.58 -6.26
C VAL A 243 10.88 14.57 -6.17
N ILE A 244 11.15 13.45 -5.49
CA ILE A 244 10.15 12.48 -5.07
C ILE A 244 9.26 13.21 -4.05
N ASN A 245 8.41 14.11 -4.55
CA ASN A 245 7.32 14.71 -3.80
C ASN A 245 6.37 13.58 -3.48
N LYS A 246 6.18 13.19 -2.21
CA LYS A 246 5.20 12.23 -1.59
C LYS A 246 4.28 11.34 -2.47
N ALA A 247 3.83 11.76 -3.64
CA ALA A 247 3.09 11.04 -4.67
C ALA A 247 3.71 9.71 -5.15
N PRO A 248 5.02 9.54 -5.43
CA PRO A 248 5.57 8.22 -5.83
C PRO A 248 5.51 7.19 -4.70
N LEU A 249 5.55 7.63 -3.44
CA LEU A 249 5.43 6.75 -2.26
C LEU A 249 3.98 6.29 -2.06
N LEU A 250 2.99 7.15 -2.30
CA LEU A 250 1.57 6.76 -2.33
C LEU A 250 1.26 5.84 -3.52
N LEU A 251 1.89 6.06 -4.68
CA LEU A 251 1.75 5.19 -5.84
C LEU A 251 2.36 3.80 -5.57
N ALA A 252 3.52 3.72 -4.93
CA ALA A 252 4.10 2.44 -4.50
C ALA A 252 3.19 1.69 -3.51
N PHE A 253 2.51 2.40 -2.61
CA PHE A 253 1.55 1.80 -1.68
C PHE A 253 0.29 1.28 -2.39
N LEU A 254 -0.25 2.02 -3.36
CA LEU A 254 -1.42 1.60 -4.16
C LEU A 254 -1.11 0.47 -5.15
N LEU A 255 0.12 0.38 -5.64
CA LEU A 255 0.56 -0.68 -6.56
C LEU A 255 0.91 -2.00 -5.86
N LEU A 256 1.14 -1.97 -4.55
CA LEU A 256 1.44 -3.16 -3.72
C LEU A 256 0.20 -3.75 -3.01
N ALA A 257 -0.94 -3.08 -3.10
CA ALA A 257 -2.21 -3.49 -2.48
C ALA A 257 -3.17 -4.16 -3.49
#